data_AF-A0A0J8T8Z3-F1
#
_entry.id   AF-A0A0J8T8Z3-F1
#
_cell.length_a   1.000
_cell.length_b   1.000
_cell.length_c   1.000
_cell.angle_alpha   90.00
_cell.angle_beta   90.00
_cell.angle_gamma   90.00
#
_symmetry.space_group_name_H-M   'P 1'
#
loop_
_entity.id
_entity.type
_entity.pdbx_description
1 polymer ?
#
loop_
_entity_poly.entity_id
_entity_poly.type
_entity_poly.pdbx_seq_one_letter_code
_entity_poly.pdbx_strand_id
1 'polypeptide(L)'
;MNLSKKTIIALVVAAIALILAICVFVWKKPQSSSSSQENSASTQDHPVEKAEVLPYLNLTETKANYAVPFCEKKNCIDVDIQTIKTQDAWLNSWIEKNQTKVIQAQINLKKDLSLQQAINAYVKKSDEWQDKYSKNRAYELHIRTRIASQRNQYVLLQLALDSKQEEVTIKDRYYFFVADRKLHKNLTLLDVLKKDQQPTVHQIVQTAYQDWLKKQTADVKKQAPKTLYWGQADWFFDGEGVGLHYQANQITKDAPQLDIYLTTEQTKKILQPQVYEQMF
;
A
#
# COMPACT_ATOMS: atom_id res chain seq x y z
N MET A 1 -43.04 48.72 -0.73
CA MET A 1 -43.47 48.42 -2.10
C MET A 1 -43.46 46.91 -2.29
N ASN A 2 -44.64 46.28 -2.36
CA ASN A 2 -44.74 44.84 -2.65
C ASN A 2 -44.70 44.63 -4.16
N LEU A 3 -43.56 44.20 -4.70
CA LEU A 3 -43.47 43.80 -6.10
C LEU A 3 -44.17 42.46 -6.29
N SER A 4 -45.03 42.37 -7.30
CA SER A 4 -45.75 41.14 -7.61
C SER A 4 -44.78 40.04 -8.08
N LYS A 5 -45.10 38.77 -7.80
CA LYS A 5 -44.32 37.61 -8.27
C LYS A 5 -44.07 37.63 -9.79
N LYS A 6 -44.99 38.19 -10.59
CA LYS A 6 -44.82 38.35 -12.04
C LYS A 6 -43.74 39.39 -12.40
N THR A 7 -43.61 40.44 -11.59
CA THR A 7 -42.58 41.48 -11.76
C THR A 7 -41.19 40.96 -11.38
N ILE A 8 -41.10 40.08 -10.38
CA ILE A 8 -39.84 39.44 -9.97
C ILE A 8 -39.38 38.44 -11.03
N ILE A 9 -40.30 37.63 -11.58
CA ILE A 9 -39.96 36.67 -12.65
C ILE A 9 -39.52 37.39 -13.92
N ALA A 10 -40.17 38.50 -14.29
CA ALA A 10 -39.75 39.30 -15.45
C ALA A 10 -38.35 39.92 -15.28
N LEU A 11 -38.00 40.37 -14.06
CA LEU A 11 -36.66 40.91 -13.76
C LEU A 11 -35.57 39.83 -13.78
N VAL A 12 -35.87 38.62 -13.30
CA VAL A 12 -34.92 37.49 -13.32
C VAL A 12 -34.67 36.99 -14.74
N VAL A 13 -35.70 36.92 -15.59
CA VAL A 13 -35.55 36.51 -17.00
C VAL A 13 -34.77 37.56 -17.80
N ALA A 14 -34.99 38.85 -17.54
CA ALA A 14 -34.22 39.93 -18.17
C ALA A 14 -32.73 39.92 -17.75
N ALA A 15 -32.43 39.59 -16.49
CA ALA A 15 -31.05 39.48 -16.00
C ALA A 15 -30.30 38.28 -16.62
N ILE A 16 -30.97 37.14 -16.82
CA ILE A 16 -30.37 35.95 -17.44
C ILE A 16 -30.12 36.18 -18.94
N ALA A 17 -31.00 36.91 -19.64
CA ALA A 17 -30.78 37.28 -21.04
C ALA A 17 -29.59 38.24 -21.23
N LEU A 18 -29.34 39.14 -20.25
CA LEU A 18 -28.20 40.05 -20.29
C LEU A 18 -26.86 39.34 -20.08
N ILE A 19 -26.83 38.28 -19.26
CA ILE A 19 -25.61 37.48 -18.98
C ILE A 19 -25.24 36.62 -20.20
N LEU A 20 -26.23 36.11 -20.94
CA LEU A 20 -25.98 35.30 -22.15
C LEU A 20 -25.49 36.14 -23.36
N ALA A 21 -25.82 37.43 -23.43
CA ALA A 21 -25.34 38.32 -24.49
C ALA A 21 -23.85 38.71 -24.34
N ILE A 22 -23.31 38.69 -23.11
CA ILE A 22 -21.90 39.04 -22.83
C ILE A 22 -20.96 37.86 -23.15
N CYS A 23 -21.44 36.62 -23.10
CA CYS A 23 -20.65 35.43 -23.42
C CYS A 23 -20.41 35.21 -24.93
N VAL A 24 -21.12 35.91 -25.82
CA VAL A 24 -20.91 35.79 -27.28
C VAL A 24 -19.88 36.81 -27.81
N PHE A 25 -19.55 37.86 -27.03
CA PHE A 25 -18.61 38.90 -27.45
C PHE A 25 -17.15 38.68 -27.03
N VAL A 26 -16.84 37.67 -26.20
CA VAL A 26 -15.46 37.38 -25.76
C VAL A 26 -14.76 36.31 -26.63
N TRP A 27 -15.47 35.64 -27.53
CA TRP A 27 -14.89 34.71 -28.51
C TRP A 27 -15.04 35.21 -29.95
N LYS A 28 -14.35 36.30 -30.29
CA LYS A 28 -14.00 36.63 -31.66
C LYS A 28 -12.55 37.11 -31.70
N LYS A 29 -11.64 36.22 -32.12
CA LYS A 29 -10.27 36.60 -32.50
C LYS A 29 -10.34 37.60 -33.66
N PRO A 30 -9.66 38.75 -33.61
CA PRO A 30 -9.40 39.53 -34.81
C PRO A 30 -8.17 38.95 -35.51
N GLN A 31 -8.37 38.57 -36.77
CA GLN A 31 -7.31 38.34 -37.73
C GLN A 31 -6.97 39.70 -38.35
N SER A 32 -5.74 40.19 -38.15
CA SER A 32 -5.20 41.31 -38.92
C SER A 32 -3.76 41.05 -39.34
N SER A 33 -3.49 41.44 -40.58
CA SER A 33 -2.30 41.24 -41.37
C SER A 33 -1.14 42.19 -41.03
N SER A 34 0.06 41.71 -41.38
CA SER A 34 1.28 42.43 -41.82
C SER A 34 2.05 43.35 -40.86
N SER A 35 3.28 42.88 -40.60
CA SER A 35 4.59 43.57 -40.59
C SER A 35 4.87 44.74 -39.64
N SER A 36 5.73 44.48 -38.64
CA SER A 36 7.02 45.18 -38.46
C SER A 36 7.84 44.55 -37.33
N GLN A 37 9.15 44.41 -37.57
CA GLN A 37 10.19 43.92 -36.65
C GLN A 37 10.31 44.80 -35.41
N GLU A 38 10.62 44.20 -34.25
CA GLU A 38 11.80 44.57 -33.46
C GLU A 38 12.10 43.53 -32.36
N ASN A 39 13.41 43.39 -32.10
CA ASN A 39 14.09 42.37 -31.31
C ASN A 39 13.61 42.25 -29.85
N SER A 40 13.62 41.02 -29.30
CA SER A 40 14.29 40.72 -28.02
C SER A 40 14.24 39.23 -27.66
N ALA A 41 15.42 38.72 -27.30
CA ALA A 41 15.70 37.54 -26.47
C ALA A 41 15.03 36.19 -26.83
N SER A 42 15.83 35.32 -27.46
CA SER A 42 15.64 33.87 -27.44
C SER A 42 15.66 33.37 -25.99
N THR A 43 14.49 33.23 -25.36
CA THR A 43 14.32 32.32 -24.24
C THR A 43 14.37 30.92 -24.84
N GLN A 44 15.43 30.17 -24.53
CA GLN A 44 15.44 28.74 -24.80
C GLN A 44 14.29 28.12 -24.01
N ASP A 45 13.24 27.73 -24.73
CA ASP A 45 12.23 26.80 -24.25
C ASP A 45 12.97 25.48 -23.98
N HIS A 46 13.43 25.29 -22.75
CA HIS A 46 13.75 23.96 -22.26
C HIS A 46 12.45 23.17 -22.33
N PRO A 47 12.39 22.06 -23.09
CA PRO A 47 11.23 21.20 -23.06
C PRO A 47 11.08 20.74 -21.62
N VAL A 48 9.99 21.14 -20.97
CA VAL A 48 9.56 20.52 -19.72
C VAL A 48 9.31 19.06 -20.08
N GLU A 49 10.26 18.20 -19.72
CA GLU A 49 10.15 16.77 -19.85
C GLU A 49 8.88 16.35 -19.10
N LYS A 50 7.80 16.07 -19.85
CA LYS A 50 6.56 15.57 -19.27
C LYS A 50 6.92 14.31 -18.50
N ALA A 51 6.73 14.35 -17.18
CA ALA A 51 6.97 13.21 -16.31
C ALA A 51 6.31 11.97 -16.94
N GLU A 52 7.13 10.96 -17.22
CA GLU A 52 6.69 9.70 -17.80
C GLU A 52 5.85 8.95 -16.76
N VAL A 53 4.53 9.17 -16.78
CA VAL A 53 3.58 8.52 -15.88
C VAL A 53 3.30 7.10 -16.38
N LEU A 54 3.63 6.08 -15.57
CA LEU A 54 3.32 4.69 -15.89
C LEU A 54 1.80 4.46 -15.94
N PRO A 55 1.30 3.61 -16.85
CA PRO A 55 -0.12 3.31 -16.93
C PRO A 55 -0.62 2.59 -15.66
N TYR A 56 -1.92 2.76 -15.40
CA TYR A 56 -2.63 1.99 -14.39
C TYR A 56 -2.53 0.47 -14.65
N LEU A 57 -2.44 -0.30 -13.58
CA LEU A 57 -2.37 -1.75 -13.65
C LEU A 57 -3.75 -2.33 -13.99
N ASN A 58 -3.78 -3.25 -14.94
CA ASN A 58 -4.96 -4.09 -15.17
C ASN A 58 -4.82 -5.30 -14.25
N LEU A 59 -5.66 -5.38 -13.21
CA LEU A 59 -5.60 -6.43 -12.20
C LEU A 59 -6.62 -7.52 -12.53
N THR A 60 -6.17 -8.77 -12.61
CA THR A 60 -7.05 -9.93 -12.72
C THR A 60 -6.81 -10.86 -11.54
N GLU A 61 -7.82 -11.03 -10.71
CA GLU A 61 -7.77 -11.98 -9.59
C GLU A 61 -7.81 -13.41 -10.12
N THR A 62 -6.96 -14.27 -9.57
CA THR A 62 -6.86 -15.67 -9.95
C THR A 62 -6.26 -16.50 -8.82
N LYS A 63 -6.37 -17.82 -8.90
CA LYS A 63 -5.67 -18.72 -7.98
C LYS A 63 -4.18 -18.71 -8.29
N ALA A 64 -3.34 -18.68 -7.26
CA ALA A 64 -1.90 -18.82 -7.44
C ALA A 64 -1.57 -20.21 -7.99
N ASN A 65 -0.51 -20.31 -8.80
CA ASN A 65 -0.11 -21.57 -9.42
C ASN A 65 0.75 -22.40 -8.46
N TYR A 66 0.12 -23.36 -7.79
CA TYR A 66 0.79 -24.33 -6.93
C TYR A 66 -0.04 -25.62 -6.88
N ALA A 67 0.61 -26.70 -6.48
CA ALA A 67 -0.02 -27.97 -6.17
C ALA A 67 0.11 -28.26 -4.67
N VAL A 68 -0.90 -28.91 -4.12
CA VAL A 68 -0.82 -29.59 -2.82
C VAL A 68 -0.82 -31.10 -3.07
N PRO A 69 -0.12 -31.91 -2.26
CA PRO A 69 -0.15 -33.35 -2.44
C PRO A 69 -1.56 -33.88 -2.26
N PHE A 70 -1.86 -34.96 -2.98
CA PHE A 70 -3.12 -35.67 -2.84
C PHE A 70 -3.26 -36.23 -1.41
N CYS A 71 -4.45 -36.11 -0.84
CA CYS A 71 -4.72 -36.53 0.53
C CYS A 71 -6.01 -37.37 0.57
N GLU A 72 -5.86 -38.62 1.02
CA GLU A 72 -6.94 -39.61 1.09
C GLU A 72 -7.64 -39.64 2.46
N LYS A 73 -7.06 -38.99 3.47
CA LYS A 73 -7.58 -38.96 4.84
C LYS A 73 -8.63 -37.85 5.00
N LYS A 74 -9.50 -37.94 6.02
CA LYS A 74 -10.51 -36.90 6.31
C LYS A 74 -9.94 -35.56 6.81
N ASN A 75 -8.64 -35.47 7.06
CA ASN A 75 -7.97 -34.34 7.74
C ASN A 75 -6.82 -33.82 6.88
N CYS A 76 -7.16 -33.30 5.70
CA CYS A 76 -6.20 -32.80 4.72
C CYS A 76 -5.84 -31.35 5.00
N ILE A 77 -4.63 -30.96 4.61
CA ILE A 77 -4.23 -29.56 4.63
C ILE A 77 -5.14 -28.74 3.73
N ASP A 78 -5.52 -27.57 4.21
CA ASP A 78 -6.28 -26.60 3.44
C ASP A 78 -5.39 -25.42 3.10
N VAL A 79 -5.11 -25.24 1.82
CA VAL A 79 -4.33 -24.11 1.32
C VAL A 79 -5.13 -23.46 0.21
N ASP A 80 -5.42 -22.18 0.38
CA ASP A 80 -5.99 -21.34 -0.66
C ASP A 80 -5.18 -20.04 -0.79
N ILE A 81 -4.78 -19.72 -2.01
CA ILE A 81 -3.96 -18.53 -2.26
C ILE A 81 -4.55 -17.87 -3.49
N GLN A 82 -5.26 -16.78 -3.25
CA GLN A 82 -5.66 -15.86 -4.29
C GLN A 82 -4.51 -14.89 -4.55
N THR A 83 -4.19 -14.72 -5.84
CA THR A 83 -3.20 -13.77 -6.34
C THR A 83 -3.83 -12.87 -7.40
N ILE A 84 -3.06 -11.89 -7.85
CA ILE A 84 -3.44 -11.01 -8.95
C ILE A 84 -2.41 -11.14 -10.07
N LYS A 85 -2.89 -11.16 -11.31
CA LYS A 85 -2.06 -11.05 -12.51
C LYS A 85 -2.22 -9.68 -13.12
N THR A 86 -1.11 -9.17 -13.63
CA THR A 86 -1.02 -7.88 -14.30
C THR A 86 -0.27 -8.02 -15.62
N GLN A 87 -0.30 -6.98 -16.43
CA GLN A 87 0.53 -6.88 -17.64
C GLN A 87 2.03 -6.74 -17.34
N ASP A 88 2.41 -6.50 -16.08
CA ASP A 88 3.79 -6.27 -15.62
C ASP A 88 4.38 -7.58 -15.06
N ALA A 89 5.25 -8.22 -15.84
CA ALA A 89 5.84 -9.51 -15.51
C ALA A 89 6.75 -9.46 -14.27
N TRP A 90 7.46 -8.35 -14.08
CA TRP A 90 8.28 -8.15 -12.90
C TRP A 90 7.41 -8.05 -11.65
N LEU A 91 6.34 -7.24 -11.71
CA LEU A 91 5.41 -7.09 -10.60
C LEU A 91 4.76 -8.43 -10.22
N ASN A 92 4.34 -9.22 -11.22
CA ASN A 92 3.78 -10.56 -10.99
C ASN A 92 4.76 -11.46 -10.22
N SER A 93 6.05 -11.40 -10.56
CA SER A 93 7.11 -12.17 -9.88
C SER A 93 7.38 -11.64 -8.47
N TRP A 94 7.35 -10.31 -8.29
CA TRP A 94 7.51 -9.68 -6.98
C TRP A 94 6.35 -10.00 -6.03
N ILE A 95 5.10 -10.07 -6.53
CA ILE A 95 3.93 -10.51 -5.75
C ILE A 95 4.11 -11.96 -5.29
N GLU A 96 4.45 -12.88 -6.19
CA GLU A 96 4.67 -14.29 -5.84
C GLU A 96 5.78 -14.44 -4.79
N LYS A 97 6.87 -13.66 -4.93
CA LYS A 97 7.96 -13.65 -3.94
C LYS A 97 7.49 -13.20 -2.56
N ASN A 98 6.62 -12.20 -2.47
CA ASN A 98 6.09 -11.73 -1.18
C ASN A 98 5.04 -12.68 -0.60
N GLN A 99 4.21 -13.32 -1.41
CA GLN A 99 3.34 -14.43 -0.96
C GLN A 99 4.19 -15.55 -0.34
N THR A 100 5.27 -15.94 -1.01
CA THR A 100 6.23 -16.93 -0.52
C THR A 100 6.83 -16.53 0.83
N LYS A 101 7.21 -15.27 1.02
CA LYS A 101 7.72 -14.77 2.33
C LYS A 101 6.67 -14.90 3.44
N VAL A 102 5.41 -14.55 3.16
CA VAL A 102 4.32 -14.65 4.14
C VAL A 102 4.07 -16.10 4.55
N ILE A 103 4.06 -17.03 3.60
CA ILE A 103 3.93 -18.48 3.87
C ILE A 103 5.08 -18.96 4.75
N GLN A 104 6.31 -18.62 4.38
CA GLN A 104 7.50 -19.02 5.13
C GLN A 104 7.53 -18.45 6.56
N ALA A 105 7.03 -17.23 6.76
CA ALA A 105 6.94 -16.60 8.08
C ALA A 105 6.09 -17.42 9.06
N GLN A 106 5.07 -18.15 8.57
CA GLN A 106 4.20 -18.97 9.40
C GLN A 106 4.93 -20.15 10.06
N ILE A 107 5.96 -20.66 9.38
CA ILE A 107 6.77 -21.80 9.83
C ILE A 107 8.18 -21.38 10.23
N ASN A 108 8.38 -20.08 10.50
CA ASN A 108 9.65 -19.48 10.88
C ASN A 108 10.82 -19.83 9.92
N LEU A 109 10.53 -19.85 8.62
CA LEU A 109 11.51 -20.11 7.56
C LEU A 109 11.92 -18.80 6.88
N LYS A 110 13.19 -18.70 6.49
CA LYS A 110 13.76 -17.54 5.77
C LYS A 110 14.72 -18.00 4.69
N LYS A 111 14.18 -18.54 3.60
CA LYS A 111 14.94 -19.03 2.44
C LYS A 111 14.43 -18.38 1.15
N ASP A 112 15.30 -18.32 0.15
CA ASP A 112 14.87 -17.94 -1.20
C ASP A 112 14.25 -19.19 -1.86
N LEU A 113 12.93 -19.27 -1.81
CA LEU A 113 12.14 -20.40 -2.30
C LEU A 113 11.20 -19.93 -3.39
N SER A 114 10.89 -20.81 -4.33
CA SER A 114 9.69 -20.64 -5.17
C SER A 114 8.42 -20.82 -4.34
N LEU A 115 7.28 -20.37 -4.88
CA LEU A 115 5.98 -20.56 -4.23
C LEU A 115 5.73 -22.05 -3.91
N GLN A 116 5.96 -22.94 -4.87
CA GLN A 116 5.77 -24.38 -4.68
C GLN A 116 6.67 -24.92 -3.56
N GLN A 117 7.92 -24.48 -3.47
CA GLN A 117 8.84 -24.92 -2.42
C GLN A 117 8.40 -24.44 -1.04
N ALA A 118 7.87 -23.22 -0.93
CA ALA A 118 7.31 -22.72 0.32
C ALA A 118 6.05 -23.48 0.74
N ILE A 119 5.16 -23.82 -0.21
CA ILE A 119 4.01 -24.70 0.03
C ILE A 119 4.47 -26.08 0.50
N ASN A 120 5.43 -26.70 -0.17
CA ASN A 120 5.94 -28.01 0.24
C ASN A 120 6.53 -27.98 1.66
N ALA A 121 7.24 -26.91 2.03
CA ALA A 121 7.76 -26.73 3.37
C ALA A 121 6.64 -26.55 4.42
N TYR A 122 5.58 -25.82 4.07
CA TYR A 122 4.39 -25.64 4.90
C TYR A 122 3.63 -26.95 5.11
N VAL A 123 3.42 -27.72 4.03
CA VAL A 123 2.80 -29.05 4.07
C VAL A 123 3.59 -29.99 4.95
N LYS A 124 4.91 -30.05 4.78
CA LYS A 124 5.78 -30.88 5.62
C LYS A 124 5.63 -30.57 7.11
N LYS A 125 5.44 -29.29 7.47
CA LYS A 125 5.20 -28.88 8.87
C LYS A 125 3.85 -29.35 9.39
N SER A 126 2.81 -29.29 8.55
CA SER A 126 1.50 -29.87 8.86
C SER A 126 1.59 -31.38 9.09
N ASP A 127 2.32 -32.11 8.23
CA ASP A 127 2.49 -33.56 8.35
C ASP A 127 3.24 -33.92 9.64
N GLU A 128 4.37 -33.25 9.91
CA GLU A 128 5.14 -33.40 11.16
C GLU A 128 4.27 -33.14 12.41
N TRP A 129 3.31 -32.22 12.34
CA TRP A 129 2.36 -31.94 13.42
C TRP A 129 1.35 -33.07 13.59
N GLN A 130 0.81 -33.61 12.50
CA GLN A 130 -0.14 -34.72 12.52
C GLN A 130 0.49 -36.03 13.01
N ASP A 131 1.76 -36.27 12.68
CA ASP A 131 2.49 -37.47 13.10
C ASP A 131 2.75 -37.51 14.62
N LYS A 132 2.85 -36.33 15.28
CA LYS A 132 3.00 -36.25 16.74
C LYS A 132 1.77 -36.79 17.48
N TYR A 133 0.58 -36.56 16.94
CA TYR A 133 -0.67 -37.04 17.53
C TYR A 133 -1.76 -37.15 16.48
N SER A 134 -2.32 -38.35 16.30
CA SER A 134 -3.26 -38.67 15.21
C SER A 134 -4.55 -37.84 15.17
N LYS A 135 -4.92 -37.16 16.26
CA LYS A 135 -6.09 -36.25 16.28
C LYS A 135 -5.74 -34.79 15.95
N ASN A 136 -4.45 -34.46 15.82
CA ASN A 136 -4.01 -33.14 15.42
C ASN A 136 -4.59 -32.81 14.04
N ARG A 137 -5.18 -31.63 13.91
CA ARG A 137 -5.72 -31.16 12.63
C ARG A 137 -4.60 -30.76 11.69
N ALA A 138 -4.82 -30.95 10.39
CA ALA A 138 -3.93 -30.38 9.39
C ALA A 138 -3.91 -28.86 9.50
N TYR A 139 -2.88 -28.23 8.95
CA TYR A 139 -2.82 -26.78 8.87
C TYR A 139 -3.83 -26.23 7.86
N GLU A 140 -4.26 -25.00 8.10
CA GLU A 140 -5.11 -24.21 7.20
C GLU A 140 -4.38 -22.89 6.90
N LEU A 141 -4.34 -22.48 5.63
CA LEU A 141 -3.66 -21.27 5.17
C LEU A 141 -4.41 -20.61 4.01
N HIS A 142 -5.00 -19.45 4.26
CA HIS A 142 -5.66 -18.65 3.23
C HIS A 142 -4.97 -17.31 3.06
N ILE A 143 -4.57 -16.98 1.84
CA ILE A 143 -3.95 -15.68 1.51
C ILE A 143 -4.78 -14.97 0.43
N ARG A 144 -5.16 -13.73 0.72
CA ARG A 144 -5.78 -12.80 -0.24
C ARG A 144 -4.81 -11.68 -0.60
N THR A 145 -4.74 -11.34 -1.87
CA THR A 145 -3.77 -10.41 -2.45
C THR A 145 -4.47 -9.23 -3.10
N ARG A 146 -4.06 -8.01 -2.75
CA ARG A 146 -4.60 -6.77 -3.31
C ARG A 146 -3.49 -5.74 -3.57
N ILE A 147 -3.61 -4.96 -4.64
CA ILE A 147 -2.94 -3.65 -4.72
C ILE A 147 -3.82 -2.64 -3.99
N ALA A 148 -3.42 -2.26 -2.78
CA ALA A 148 -4.18 -1.35 -1.93
C ALA A 148 -4.08 0.11 -2.40
N SER A 149 -2.95 0.48 -3.00
CA SER A 149 -2.72 1.81 -3.58
C SER A 149 -1.80 1.72 -4.80
N GLN A 150 -2.07 2.57 -5.80
CA GLN A 150 -1.18 2.84 -6.91
C GLN A 150 -1.09 4.36 -7.10
N ARG A 151 0.12 4.90 -7.07
CA ARG A 151 0.43 6.32 -7.24
C ARG A 151 1.67 6.45 -8.12
N ASN A 152 1.48 6.96 -9.34
CA ASN A 152 2.51 6.96 -10.38
C ASN A 152 3.19 5.59 -10.52
N GLN A 153 4.50 5.50 -10.27
CA GLN A 153 5.26 4.25 -10.32
C GLN A 153 5.18 3.40 -9.06
N TYR A 154 4.65 3.93 -7.96
CA TYR A 154 4.61 3.24 -6.68
C TYR A 154 3.35 2.41 -6.51
N VAL A 155 3.52 1.22 -5.94
CA VAL A 155 2.42 0.33 -5.57
C VAL A 155 2.55 -0.13 -4.13
N LEU A 156 1.41 -0.21 -3.45
CA LEU A 156 1.26 -0.85 -2.17
C LEU A 156 0.56 -2.20 -2.36
N LEU A 157 1.29 -3.28 -2.10
CA LEU A 157 0.75 -4.63 -1.99
C LEU A 157 0.30 -4.88 -0.56
N GLN A 158 -0.91 -5.38 -0.42
CA GLN A 158 -1.47 -5.88 0.82
C GLN A 158 -1.74 -7.37 0.67
N LEU A 159 -1.19 -8.19 1.58
CA LEU A 159 -1.53 -9.60 1.71
C LEU A 159 -2.29 -9.80 3.03
N ALA A 160 -3.52 -10.29 2.94
CA ALA A 160 -4.32 -10.68 4.10
C ALA A 160 -4.16 -12.18 4.33
N LEU A 161 -3.85 -12.56 5.57
CA LEU A 161 -3.61 -13.94 5.97
C LEU A 161 -4.62 -14.37 7.03
N ASP A 162 -5.29 -15.48 6.74
CA ASP A 162 -6.00 -16.31 7.69
C ASP A 162 -5.25 -17.64 7.81
N SER A 163 -5.01 -18.14 9.02
CA SER A 163 -4.40 -19.46 9.18
C SER A 163 -4.75 -20.14 10.48
N LYS A 164 -4.65 -21.46 10.47
CA LYS A 164 -4.81 -22.30 11.65
C LYS A 164 -3.72 -23.35 11.67
N GLN A 165 -2.85 -23.27 12.66
CA GLN A 165 -1.64 -24.08 12.75
C GLN A 165 -1.40 -24.43 14.19
N GLU A 166 -1.18 -25.72 14.48
CA GLU A 166 -1.07 -26.20 15.85
C GLU A 166 -2.27 -25.69 16.68
N GLU A 167 -2.00 -25.01 17.79
CA GLU A 167 -3.01 -24.38 18.65
C GLU A 167 -3.20 -22.87 18.38
N VAL A 168 -2.62 -22.36 17.29
CA VAL A 168 -2.64 -20.94 16.92
C VAL A 168 -3.62 -20.71 15.78
N THR A 169 -4.52 -19.74 15.98
CA THR A 169 -5.40 -19.23 14.92
C THR A 169 -5.07 -17.77 14.66
N ILE A 170 -4.82 -17.43 13.40
CA ILE A 170 -4.60 -16.08 12.91
C ILE A 170 -5.77 -15.73 12.01
N LYS A 171 -6.36 -14.55 12.21
CA LYS A 171 -7.39 -13.99 11.33
C LYS A 171 -7.02 -12.58 10.91
N ASP A 172 -7.27 -12.27 9.65
CA ASP A 172 -7.09 -10.95 9.02
C ASP A 172 -5.73 -10.30 9.36
N ARG A 173 -4.65 -11.09 9.37
CA ARG A 173 -3.31 -10.54 9.55
C ARG A 173 -2.83 -9.93 8.24
N TYR A 174 -2.50 -8.65 8.26
CA TYR A 174 -2.01 -7.95 7.09
C TYR A 174 -0.49 -7.94 7.02
N TYR A 175 0.02 -8.02 5.79
CA TYR A 175 1.40 -7.75 5.44
C TYR A 175 1.41 -6.68 4.35
N PHE A 176 2.29 -5.70 4.48
CA PHE A 176 2.40 -4.61 3.51
C PHE A 176 3.77 -4.59 2.85
N PHE A 177 3.77 -4.43 1.53
CA PHE A 177 5.00 -4.30 0.75
C PHE A 177 4.85 -3.15 -0.24
N VAL A 178 5.88 -2.32 -0.33
CA VAL A 178 5.91 -1.20 -1.28
C VAL A 178 6.94 -1.48 -2.36
N ALA A 179 6.60 -1.15 -3.61
CA ALA A 179 7.51 -1.26 -4.73
C ALA A 179 7.51 0.00 -5.59
N ASP A 180 8.67 0.27 -6.19
CA ASP A 180 8.82 1.14 -7.35
C ASP A 180 8.84 0.26 -8.60
N ARG A 181 7.81 0.40 -9.43
CA ARG A 181 7.67 -0.35 -10.68
C ARG A 181 8.63 0.12 -11.77
N LYS A 182 9.02 1.38 -11.79
CA LYS A 182 9.99 1.89 -12.77
C LYS A 182 11.38 1.33 -12.50
N LEU A 183 11.73 1.18 -11.21
CA LEU A 183 13.02 0.64 -10.79
C LEU A 183 13.03 -0.88 -10.60
N HIS A 184 11.88 -1.54 -10.74
CA HIS A 184 11.74 -2.97 -10.45
C HIS A 184 12.31 -3.32 -9.06
N LYS A 185 11.99 -2.49 -8.06
CA LYS A 185 12.59 -2.57 -6.73
C LYS A 185 11.53 -2.62 -5.63
N ASN A 186 11.70 -3.58 -4.72
CA ASN A 186 11.03 -3.54 -3.42
C ASN A 186 11.61 -2.40 -2.58
N LEU A 187 10.77 -1.49 -2.12
CA LEU A 187 11.19 -0.37 -1.29
C LEU A 187 11.03 -0.67 0.19
N THR A 188 12.08 -0.40 0.95
CA THR A 188 12.02 -0.19 2.39
C THR A 188 11.73 1.28 2.67
N LEU A 189 11.25 1.60 3.88
CA LEU A 189 11.10 3.00 4.26
C LEU A 189 12.43 3.77 4.11
N LEU A 190 13.56 3.14 4.45
CA LEU A 190 14.89 3.74 4.34
C LEU A 190 15.24 4.18 2.91
N ASP A 191 14.77 3.45 1.88
CA ASP A 191 15.03 3.79 0.47
C ASP A 191 14.40 5.15 0.07
N VAL A 192 13.34 5.57 0.76
CA VAL A 192 12.55 6.77 0.42
C VAL A 192 12.74 7.93 1.39
N LEU A 193 13.47 7.74 2.50
CA LEU A 193 13.75 8.81 3.45
C LEU A 193 14.73 9.84 2.87
N LYS A 194 14.56 11.10 3.25
CA LYS A 194 15.64 12.10 3.12
C LYS A 194 16.82 11.65 3.98
N LYS A 195 18.02 12.07 3.56
CA LYS A 195 19.23 11.91 4.36
C LYS A 195 19.01 12.50 5.76
N ASP A 196 19.51 11.80 6.78
CA ASP A 196 19.49 12.21 8.18
C ASP A 196 18.08 12.33 8.82
N GLN A 197 17.02 11.78 8.20
CA GLN A 197 15.67 11.74 8.81
C GLN A 197 15.38 10.48 9.63
N GLN A 198 16.28 9.49 9.65
CA GLN A 198 16.12 8.30 10.51
C GLN A 198 15.88 8.64 12.00
N PRO A 199 16.56 9.64 12.60
CA PRO A 199 16.27 10.06 13.98
C PRO A 199 14.85 10.62 14.15
N THR A 200 14.33 11.35 13.14
CA THR A 200 12.96 11.88 13.18
C THR A 200 11.94 10.74 13.11
N VAL A 201 12.13 9.77 12.20
CA VAL A 201 11.29 8.57 12.14
C VAL A 201 11.34 7.80 13.46
N HIS A 202 12.55 7.62 14.01
CA HIS A 202 12.73 6.96 15.29
C HIS A 202 11.94 7.64 16.41
N GLN A 203 12.00 8.97 16.50
CA GLN A 203 11.27 9.75 17.50
C GLN A 203 9.75 9.61 17.34
N ILE A 204 9.23 9.70 16.11
CA ILE A 204 7.79 9.49 15.82
C ILE A 204 7.36 8.11 16.31
N VAL A 205 8.13 7.08 15.97
CA VAL A 205 7.83 5.69 16.36
C VAL A 205 7.91 5.50 17.87
N GLN A 206 8.91 6.07 18.55
CA GLN A 206 8.99 5.95 20.01
C GLN A 206 7.81 6.64 20.68
N THR A 207 7.40 7.82 20.24
CA THR A 207 6.23 8.50 20.81
C THR A 207 4.97 7.64 20.67
N ALA A 208 4.66 7.17 19.46
CA ALA A 208 3.50 6.33 19.22
C ALA A 208 3.58 5.00 19.99
N TYR A 209 4.76 4.39 20.04
CA TYR A 209 5.00 3.16 20.79
C TYR A 209 4.78 3.33 22.29
N GLN A 210 5.26 4.41 22.91
CA GLN A 210 5.05 4.65 24.34
C GLN A 210 3.58 4.88 24.66
N ASP A 211 2.84 5.58 23.79
CA ASP A 211 1.42 5.79 23.97
C ASP A 211 0.59 4.51 23.77
N TRP A 212 1.01 3.67 22.82
CA TRP A 212 0.47 2.32 22.67
C TRP A 212 0.80 1.46 23.90
N LEU A 213 2.03 1.48 24.38
CA LEU A 213 2.52 0.64 25.49
C LEU A 213 1.77 0.93 26.79
N LYS A 214 1.46 2.21 27.07
CA LYS A 214 0.65 2.63 28.24
C LYS A 214 -0.71 1.93 28.31
N LYS A 215 -1.30 1.59 27.16
CA LYS A 215 -2.62 0.96 27.03
C LYS A 215 -2.59 -0.57 27.17
N GLN A 216 -1.40 -1.17 27.22
CA GLN A 216 -1.25 -2.63 27.25
C GLN A 216 -1.36 -3.23 28.66
N THR A 217 -1.56 -4.55 28.70
CA THR A 217 -1.56 -5.35 29.93
C THR A 217 -0.19 -5.33 30.62
N ALA A 218 -0.16 -5.70 31.91
CA ALA A 218 1.09 -5.77 32.67
C ALA A 218 2.08 -6.78 32.05
N ASP A 219 1.59 -7.91 31.55
CA ASP A 219 2.44 -8.95 30.95
C ASP A 219 3.08 -8.50 29.64
N VAL A 220 2.33 -7.81 28.79
CA VAL A 220 2.88 -7.21 27.56
C VAL A 220 3.92 -6.15 27.94
N LYS A 221 3.57 -5.22 28.84
CA LYS A 221 4.50 -4.17 29.31
C LYS A 221 5.81 -4.72 29.86
N LYS A 222 5.75 -5.83 30.60
CA LYS A 222 6.92 -6.47 31.21
C LYS A 222 7.87 -7.06 30.17
N GLN A 223 7.34 -7.57 29.07
CA GLN A 223 8.11 -8.22 28.01
C GLN A 223 8.52 -7.25 26.90
N ALA A 224 7.84 -6.11 26.80
CA ALA A 224 8.02 -5.16 25.71
C ALA A 224 9.43 -4.56 25.70
N PRO A 225 10.06 -4.40 24.52
CA PRO A 225 11.37 -3.79 24.43
C PRO A 225 11.31 -2.33 24.89
N LYS A 226 12.40 -1.83 25.49
CA LYS A 226 12.47 -0.41 25.91
C LYS A 226 12.31 0.56 24.73
N THR A 227 12.77 0.12 23.55
CA THR A 227 12.79 0.91 22.32
C THR A 227 12.29 0.04 21.18
N LEU A 228 11.38 0.58 20.38
CA LEU A 228 10.84 -0.12 19.22
C LEU A 228 11.67 0.20 17.97
N TYR A 229 12.26 -0.82 17.34
CA TYR A 229 12.98 -0.64 16.08
C TYR A 229 11.98 -0.48 14.93
N TRP A 230 12.10 0.58 14.13
CA TRP A 230 11.15 0.86 13.05
C TRP A 230 11.42 0.09 11.76
N GLY A 231 12.66 -0.39 11.56
CA GLY A 231 13.02 -1.16 10.37
C GLY A 231 12.41 -2.56 10.31
N GLN A 232 11.74 -3.01 11.38
CA GLN A 232 11.01 -4.28 11.41
C GLN A 232 9.54 -4.14 11.01
N ALA A 233 9.01 -2.92 10.98
CA ALA A 233 7.63 -2.68 10.60
C ALA A 233 7.46 -2.85 9.10
N ASP A 234 6.30 -3.39 8.70
CA ASP A 234 5.86 -3.21 7.33
C ASP A 234 5.46 -1.74 7.19
N TRP A 235 5.95 -1.06 6.15
CA TRP A 235 5.53 0.31 5.88
C TRP A 235 4.53 0.33 4.73
N PHE A 236 3.62 1.30 4.77
CA PHE A 236 2.60 1.49 3.75
C PHE A 236 2.39 2.98 3.48
N PHE A 237 1.59 3.29 2.48
CA PHE A 237 1.19 4.65 2.14
C PHE A 237 -0.25 4.67 1.62
N ASP A 238 -0.95 5.76 1.89
CA ASP A 238 -2.30 6.01 1.39
C ASP A 238 -2.44 7.44 0.85
N GLY A 239 -3.62 8.04 0.89
CA GLY A 239 -3.83 9.41 0.44
C GLY A 239 -3.39 10.47 1.45
N GLU A 240 -3.15 10.10 2.71
CA GLU A 240 -2.83 11.02 3.80
C GLU A 240 -1.34 11.07 4.11
N GLY A 241 -0.68 9.92 4.09
CA GLY A 241 0.73 9.85 4.42
C GLY A 241 1.33 8.44 4.46
N VAL A 242 2.50 8.35 5.09
CA VAL A 242 3.18 7.09 5.38
C VAL A 242 2.60 6.47 6.65
N GLY A 243 2.46 5.15 6.63
CA GLY A 243 2.14 4.35 7.81
C GLY A 243 3.17 3.26 8.10
N LEU A 244 3.20 2.82 9.35
CA LEU A 244 4.00 1.69 9.83
C LEU A 244 3.08 0.70 10.54
N HIS A 245 3.16 -0.56 10.16
CA HIS A 245 2.36 -1.67 10.68
C HIS A 245 3.25 -2.66 11.42
N TYR A 246 2.94 -2.87 12.70
CA TYR A 246 3.45 -3.98 13.48
C TYR A 246 2.31 -4.97 13.73
N GLN A 247 2.51 -6.20 13.28
CA GLN A 247 1.53 -7.28 13.40
C GLN A 247 1.33 -7.66 14.87
N ALA A 248 0.16 -8.25 15.17
CA ALA A 248 -0.05 -8.88 16.46
C ALA A 248 1.02 -9.96 16.72
N ASN A 249 1.48 -10.04 17.97
CA ASN A 249 2.60 -10.88 18.42
C ASN A 249 3.99 -10.51 17.86
N GLN A 250 4.14 -9.43 17.07
CA GLN A 250 5.43 -9.03 16.50
C GLN A 250 6.32 -8.30 17.52
N ILE A 251 5.74 -7.41 18.32
CA ILE A 251 6.50 -6.63 19.32
C ILE A 251 6.87 -7.53 20.50
N THR A 252 5.89 -8.24 21.05
CA THR A 252 6.04 -9.31 22.04
C THR A 252 4.95 -10.34 21.85
N LYS A 253 5.09 -11.51 22.48
CA LYS A 253 3.98 -12.45 22.61
C LYS A 253 2.76 -11.76 23.24
N ASP A 254 1.58 -12.08 22.73
CA ASP A 254 0.26 -11.60 23.14
C ASP A 254 0.04 -10.08 22.98
N ALA A 255 0.99 -9.35 22.38
CA ALA A 255 0.79 -7.95 22.02
C ALA A 255 -0.22 -7.81 20.86
N PRO A 256 -1.18 -6.89 20.95
CA PRO A 256 -2.01 -6.54 19.81
C PRO A 256 -1.17 -5.86 18.73
N GLN A 257 -1.75 -5.68 17.54
CA GLN A 257 -1.11 -4.89 16.48
C GLN A 257 -0.89 -3.43 16.91
N LEU A 258 0.08 -2.78 16.27
CA LEU A 258 0.33 -1.34 16.38
C LEU A 258 0.44 -0.76 14.98
N ASP A 259 -0.48 0.13 14.64
CA ASP A 259 -0.44 0.95 13.44
C ASP A 259 -0.05 2.37 13.82
N ILE A 260 0.93 2.94 13.11
CA ILE A 260 1.39 4.31 13.28
C ILE A 260 1.15 5.03 11.95
N TYR A 261 0.23 5.98 11.95
CA TYR A 261 -0.07 6.82 10.79
C TYR A 261 0.63 8.16 10.97
N LEU A 262 1.47 8.54 10.01
CA LEU A 262 2.12 9.84 10.01
C LEU A 262 1.19 10.88 9.38
N THR A 263 1.17 12.09 9.94
CA THR A 263 0.46 13.20 9.32
C THR A 263 1.08 13.57 7.97
N THR A 264 0.35 14.31 7.15
CA THR A 264 0.87 14.86 5.89
C THR A 264 2.15 15.69 6.12
N GLU A 265 2.22 16.50 7.18
CA GLU A 265 3.41 17.29 7.51
C GLU A 265 4.60 16.40 7.91
N GLN A 266 4.35 15.37 8.74
CA GLN A 266 5.39 14.41 9.13
C GLN A 266 5.91 13.65 7.92
N THR A 267 5.01 13.20 7.05
CA THR A 267 5.33 12.50 5.79
C THR A 267 6.20 13.37 4.88
N LYS A 268 5.76 14.61 4.62
CA LYS A 268 6.53 15.59 3.82
C LYS A 268 7.89 15.92 4.42
N LYS A 269 7.99 15.92 5.76
CA LYS A 269 9.25 16.16 6.46
C LYS A 269 10.25 15.05 6.22
N ILE A 270 9.83 13.78 6.31
CA ILE A 270 10.74 12.63 6.29
C ILE A 270 11.10 12.11 4.89
N LEU A 271 10.20 12.24 3.90
CA LEU A 271 10.39 11.64 2.56
C LEU A 271 11.18 12.51 1.61
N GLN A 272 12.01 11.91 0.75
CA GLN A 272 12.67 12.64 -0.34
C GLN A 272 11.64 13.46 -1.13
N PRO A 273 11.92 14.74 -1.48
CA PRO A 273 10.93 15.62 -2.12
C PRO A 273 10.30 15.00 -3.37
N GLN A 274 11.13 14.40 -4.24
CA GLN A 274 10.66 13.71 -5.45
C GLN A 274 9.74 12.52 -5.16
N VAL A 275 10.01 11.77 -4.08
CA VAL A 275 9.18 10.62 -3.70
C VAL A 275 7.85 11.12 -3.17
N TYR A 276 7.87 12.17 -2.34
CA TYR A 276 6.63 12.78 -1.82
C TYR A 276 5.73 13.25 -2.96
N GLU A 277 6.25 14.05 -3.90
CA GLU A 277 5.49 14.59 -5.05
C GLU A 277 4.93 13.50 -5.97
N GLN A 278 5.59 12.35 -6.05
CA GLN A 278 5.16 11.24 -6.89
C GLN A 278 4.22 10.26 -6.17
N MET A 279 4.18 10.26 -4.83
CA MET A 279 3.38 9.31 -4.05
C MET A 279 2.10 9.95 -3.46
N PHE A 280 2.10 11.27 -3.22
CA PHE A 280 1.00 12.01 -2.59
C PHE A 280 0.66 13.29 -3.37
#